data_AF-A0A3L8DKE1-F1
#
_entry.id   AF-A0A3L8DKE1-F1
#
_cell.length_a   1.000
_cell.length_b   1.000
_cell.length_c   1.000
_cell.angle_alpha   90.00
_cell.angle_beta   90.00
_cell.angle_gamma   90.00
#
_symmetry.space_group_name_H-M   'P 1'
#
loop_
_entity.id
_entity.type
_entity.pdbx_description
1 polymer ?
#
loop_
_entity_poly.entity_id
_entity_poly.type
_entity_poly.pdbx_seq_one_letter_code
_entity_poly.pdbx_strand_id
1 'polypeptide(L)'
;MDTLMKEIETMKLNSSHFDDILLSPCMESTQKSFAPQRTIGLERQCEEADFKEFKLIMNRNLSRVQSILNATVWNFPLKQNMRQRPTEMARLGIHLLLLFGEHSEENIWNTAESVFITKQIINLFCKLFECQSIPQFLSGHEILSNLLLTLRPKLLKDTWKTYPSAVASYRWILQEAEKPILFDHIKDVLPTALLLLDDYYPDNVVIGLECTYQIIQHSHMKKGFIDCGYAKVIYHALEMLSRQKEVRYIVPLYTCMASLLATMEHWDNTINLLEWTTRDDVLSILIDNIEFEQNIELRHAYMSSLPQLITNIGCAKWCEALVRVLTESCGHHTDLRTLKATLEAAKTFLLMFHLRMATHCAPLYTAFLKLHSDLTETPVFDRAIMQNLEDCICMLYQISPDVGCMVMNDDRIRSIFNSSLPVVGQDGDIKYFE
;
A
#
# COMPACT_ATOMS: atom_id res chain seq x y z
N MET A 1 -4.47 16.91 -38.92
CA MET A 1 -3.86 17.82 -37.93
C MET A 1 -3.88 19.24 -38.47
N ASP A 2 -3.33 19.47 -39.67
CA ASP A 2 -3.34 20.78 -40.35
C ASP A 2 -4.73 21.35 -40.70
N THR A 3 -5.71 20.49 -41.00
CA THR A 3 -7.08 20.94 -41.32
C THR A 3 -7.81 21.49 -40.10
N LEU A 4 -7.67 20.79 -38.95
CA LEU A 4 -8.30 21.17 -37.68
C LEU A 4 -7.64 22.43 -37.09
N MET A 5 -6.31 22.54 -37.20
CA MET A 5 -5.59 23.77 -36.81
C MET A 5 -5.94 24.96 -37.71
N LYS A 6 -6.04 24.77 -39.04
CA LYS A 6 -6.50 25.82 -39.97
C LYS A 6 -7.94 26.26 -39.73
N GLU A 7 -8.84 25.34 -39.40
CA GLU A 7 -10.24 25.66 -39.07
C GLU A 7 -10.35 26.41 -37.74
N ILE A 8 -9.53 26.08 -36.74
CA ILE A 8 -9.50 26.77 -35.44
C ILE A 8 -8.91 28.19 -35.56
N GLU A 9 -7.86 28.39 -36.36
CA GLU A 9 -7.21 29.70 -36.55
C GLU A 9 -8.08 30.69 -37.35
N THR A 10 -9.00 30.19 -38.18
CA THR A 10 -9.83 31.02 -39.08
C THR A 10 -11.19 31.42 -38.50
N MET A 11 -11.63 30.85 -37.39
CA MET A 11 -12.98 31.08 -36.86
C MET A 11 -12.99 31.89 -35.56
N LYS A 12 -13.64 33.06 -35.58
CA LYS A 12 -14.20 33.70 -34.39
C LYS A 12 -15.29 32.78 -33.84
N LEU A 13 -14.93 31.86 -32.96
CA LEU A 13 -15.78 30.77 -32.51
C LEU A 13 -17.01 31.29 -31.74
N ASN A 14 -18.16 31.21 -32.39
CA ASN A 14 -19.47 31.26 -31.74
C ASN A 14 -19.67 30.00 -30.87
N SER A 15 -20.45 30.14 -29.79
CA SER A 15 -20.65 29.10 -28.77
C SER A 15 -21.17 27.75 -29.30
N SER A 16 -21.97 27.74 -30.36
CA SER A 16 -22.49 26.50 -30.96
C SER A 16 -21.45 25.69 -31.73
N HIS A 17 -20.52 26.36 -32.44
CA HIS A 17 -19.49 25.68 -33.22
C HIS A 17 -18.39 25.07 -32.34
N PHE A 18 -18.20 25.60 -31.12
CA PHE A 18 -17.26 25.05 -30.16
C PHE A 18 -17.67 23.64 -29.65
N ASP A 19 -18.97 23.42 -29.42
CA ASP A 19 -19.50 22.12 -28.98
C ASP A 19 -19.30 21.03 -30.02
N ASP A 20 -19.55 21.36 -31.29
CA ASP A 20 -19.47 20.41 -32.40
C ASP A 20 -18.01 20.05 -32.76
N ILE A 21 -17.08 21.01 -32.59
CA ILE A 21 -15.70 20.85 -33.08
C ILE A 21 -14.74 20.30 -32.01
N LEU A 22 -14.96 20.60 -30.72
CA LEU A 22 -13.98 20.28 -29.66
C LEU A 22 -14.56 19.48 -28.50
N LEU A 23 -15.59 19.98 -27.83
CA LEU A 23 -16.09 19.35 -26.60
C LEU A 23 -16.74 17.99 -26.88
N SER A 24 -17.67 17.92 -27.83
CA SER A 24 -18.35 16.66 -28.17
C SER A 24 -17.37 15.62 -28.73
N PRO A 25 -16.46 15.96 -29.66
CA PRO A 25 -15.43 15.02 -30.12
C PRO A 25 -14.46 14.57 -29.02
N CYS A 26 -14.12 15.44 -28.05
CA CYS A 26 -13.29 15.06 -26.91
C CYS A 26 -14.01 14.07 -26.00
N MET A 27 -15.26 14.37 -25.65
CA MET A 27 -16.11 13.49 -24.84
C MET A 27 -16.33 12.13 -25.51
N GLU A 28 -16.64 12.12 -26.81
CA GLU A 28 -16.80 10.89 -27.59
C GLU A 28 -15.51 10.07 -27.65
N SER A 29 -14.36 10.73 -27.88
CA SER A 29 -13.06 10.06 -27.92
C SER A 29 -12.67 9.51 -26.55
N THR A 30 -12.98 10.24 -25.47
CA THR A 30 -12.80 9.79 -24.08
C THR A 30 -13.63 8.54 -23.80
N GLN A 31 -14.92 8.57 -24.15
CA GLN A 31 -15.83 7.44 -23.94
C GLN A 31 -15.44 6.20 -24.75
N LYS A 32 -14.98 6.38 -26.00
CA LYS A 32 -14.44 5.28 -26.84
C LYS A 32 -13.08 4.75 -26.36
N SER A 33 -12.46 5.42 -25.39
CA SER A 33 -11.20 4.98 -24.78
C SER A 33 -11.43 4.23 -23.47
N PHE A 34 -12.67 4.08 -23.01
CA PHE A 34 -12.94 3.21 -21.87
C PHE A 34 -12.86 1.74 -22.28
N ALA A 35 -12.28 0.92 -21.42
CA ALA A 35 -12.23 -0.51 -21.65
C ALA A 35 -13.67 -1.09 -21.68
N PRO A 36 -13.97 -1.97 -22.63
CA PRO A 36 -15.31 -2.53 -22.77
C PRO A 36 -15.64 -3.47 -21.61
N GLN A 37 -16.94 -3.68 -21.39
CA GLN A 37 -17.40 -4.75 -20.52
C GLN A 37 -16.95 -6.10 -21.07
N ARG A 38 -16.43 -6.96 -20.19
CA ARG A 38 -16.19 -8.36 -20.53
C ARG A 38 -17.51 -9.12 -20.59
N THR A 39 -17.82 -9.68 -21.76
CA THR A 39 -19.06 -10.44 -22.01
C THR A 39 -18.83 -11.96 -22.13
N ILE A 40 -17.58 -12.40 -22.27
CA ILE A 40 -17.21 -13.81 -22.49
C ILE A 40 -16.25 -14.27 -21.39
N GLY A 41 -16.30 -15.55 -21.00
CA GLY A 41 -15.32 -16.15 -20.10
C GLY A 41 -15.45 -15.73 -18.63
N LEU A 42 -16.69 -15.52 -18.15
CA LEU A 42 -16.96 -15.03 -16.78
C LEU A 42 -16.48 -15.98 -15.68
N GLU A 43 -16.34 -17.27 -15.99
CA GLU A 43 -15.89 -18.34 -15.07
C GLU A 43 -14.37 -18.36 -14.84
N ARG A 44 -13.60 -17.59 -15.63
CA ARG A 44 -12.12 -17.51 -15.53
C ARG A 44 -11.64 -16.09 -15.25
N GLN A 45 -10.37 -15.96 -14.87
CA GLN A 45 -9.71 -14.66 -14.77
C GLN A 45 -9.62 -13.99 -16.15
N CYS A 46 -9.62 -12.66 -16.16
CA CYS A 46 -9.47 -11.89 -17.39
C CYS A 46 -8.05 -12.05 -17.94
N GLU A 47 -7.94 -12.17 -19.26
CA GLU A 47 -6.67 -12.31 -19.97
C GLU A 47 -6.53 -11.21 -21.03
N GLU A 48 -5.31 -10.98 -21.50
CA GLU A 48 -5.03 -9.98 -22.55
C GLU A 48 -5.81 -10.25 -23.84
N ALA A 49 -6.06 -11.53 -24.16
CA ALA A 49 -6.84 -11.93 -25.33
C ALA A 49 -8.28 -11.38 -25.32
N ASP A 50 -8.85 -11.14 -24.14
CA ASP A 50 -10.22 -10.62 -23.97
C ASP A 50 -10.35 -9.17 -24.48
N PHE A 51 -9.23 -8.46 -24.65
CA PHE A 51 -9.18 -7.04 -25.02
C PHE A 51 -8.43 -6.77 -26.32
N LYS A 52 -8.11 -7.81 -27.10
CA LYS A 52 -7.27 -7.70 -28.30
C LYS A 52 -7.76 -6.64 -29.30
N GLU A 53 -9.05 -6.63 -29.60
CA GLU A 53 -9.63 -5.64 -30.54
C GLU A 53 -9.59 -4.22 -29.98
N PHE A 54 -9.85 -4.07 -28.68
CA PHE A 54 -9.82 -2.79 -28.00
C PHE A 54 -8.41 -2.19 -27.99
N LYS A 55 -7.37 -2.99 -27.73
CA LYS A 55 -5.96 -2.55 -27.73
C LYS A 55 -5.54 -1.94 -29.07
N LEU A 56 -6.08 -2.39 -30.20
CA LEU A 56 -5.76 -1.87 -31.54
C LEU A 56 -6.26 -0.43 -31.76
N ILE A 57 -7.34 -0.03 -31.11
CA ILE A 57 -7.99 1.28 -31.32
C ILE A 57 -7.70 2.28 -30.20
N MET A 58 -7.37 1.80 -29.01
CA MET A 58 -7.22 2.59 -27.80
C MET A 58 -6.14 3.68 -27.92
N ASN A 59 -4.91 3.34 -28.37
CA ASN A 59 -3.82 4.33 -28.47
C ASN A 59 -4.20 5.49 -29.40
N ARG A 60 -4.84 5.17 -30.54
CA ARG A 60 -5.37 6.19 -31.47
C ARG A 60 -6.40 7.11 -30.80
N ASN A 61 -7.31 6.55 -30.01
CA ASN A 61 -8.34 7.32 -29.33
C ASN A 61 -7.74 8.21 -28.23
N LEU A 62 -6.79 7.69 -27.44
CA LEU A 62 -6.06 8.47 -26.44
C LEU A 62 -5.23 9.60 -27.06
N SER A 63 -4.50 9.34 -28.15
CA SER A 63 -3.77 10.39 -28.88
C SER A 63 -4.70 11.47 -29.43
N ARG A 64 -5.93 11.11 -29.82
CA ARG A 64 -6.95 12.09 -30.23
C ARG A 64 -7.40 12.95 -29.06
N VAL A 65 -7.67 12.36 -27.89
CA VAL A 65 -7.99 13.10 -26.65
C VAL A 65 -6.85 14.06 -26.31
N GLN A 66 -5.62 13.56 -26.28
CA GLN A 66 -4.41 14.36 -26.02
C GLN A 66 -4.29 15.56 -26.98
N SER A 67 -4.50 15.32 -28.28
CA SER A 67 -4.41 16.37 -29.30
C SER A 67 -5.46 17.46 -29.10
N ILE A 68 -6.71 17.09 -28.80
CA ILE A 68 -7.81 18.03 -28.56
C ILE A 68 -7.55 18.86 -27.29
N LEU A 69 -7.13 18.22 -26.21
CA LEU A 69 -6.81 18.93 -24.95
C LEU A 69 -5.62 19.86 -25.13
N ASN A 70 -4.58 19.43 -25.84
CA ASN A 70 -3.42 20.27 -26.13
C ASN A 70 -3.83 21.51 -26.93
N ALA A 71 -4.62 21.35 -27.99
CA ALA A 71 -5.16 22.47 -28.75
C ALA A 71 -5.99 23.42 -27.87
N THR A 72 -6.78 22.89 -26.92
CA THR A 72 -7.63 23.70 -26.03
C THR A 72 -6.80 24.51 -25.02
N VAL A 73 -5.76 23.89 -24.43
CA VAL A 73 -4.90 24.53 -23.42
C VAL A 73 -4.13 25.73 -23.99
N TRP A 74 -3.63 25.62 -25.22
CA TRP A 74 -2.81 26.67 -25.85
C TRP A 74 -3.60 27.74 -26.58
N ASN A 75 -4.92 27.57 -26.75
CA ASN A 75 -5.80 28.55 -27.38
C ASN A 75 -6.63 29.30 -26.32
N PHE A 76 -6.22 30.51 -25.99
CA PHE A 76 -6.84 31.32 -24.93
C PHE A 76 -8.36 31.57 -25.10
N PRO A 77 -8.90 31.87 -26.30
CA PRO A 77 -10.35 32.02 -26.50
C PRO A 77 -11.11 30.71 -26.20
N LEU A 78 -10.54 29.57 -26.55
CA LEU A 78 -11.14 28.25 -26.29
C LEU A 78 -11.17 27.95 -24.79
N LYS A 79 -10.08 28.24 -24.10
CA LYS A 79 -9.99 28.11 -22.64
C LYS A 79 -11.01 29.01 -21.93
N GLN A 80 -11.22 30.24 -22.40
CA GLN A 80 -12.25 31.14 -21.84
C GLN A 80 -13.68 30.65 -22.07
N ASN A 81 -14.00 30.16 -23.27
CA ASN A 81 -15.33 29.62 -23.60
C ASN A 81 -15.68 28.41 -22.72
N MET A 82 -14.70 27.52 -22.46
CA MET A 82 -14.87 26.38 -21.56
C MET A 82 -15.20 26.80 -20.12
N ARG A 83 -14.58 27.89 -19.62
CA ARG A 83 -14.86 28.40 -18.27
C ARG A 83 -16.28 28.93 -18.09
N GLN A 84 -16.93 29.35 -19.17
CA GLN A 84 -18.32 29.82 -19.12
C GLN A 84 -19.33 28.66 -19.02
N ARG A 85 -18.86 27.40 -19.01
CA ARG A 85 -19.65 26.17 -19.05
C ARG A 85 -19.22 25.19 -17.94
N PRO A 86 -19.51 25.52 -16.67
CA PRO A 86 -19.00 24.76 -15.53
C PRO A 86 -19.52 23.32 -15.48
N THR A 87 -20.76 23.08 -15.89
CA THR A 87 -21.40 21.75 -15.83
C THR A 87 -20.76 20.77 -16.82
N GLU A 88 -20.54 21.21 -18.06
CA GLU A 88 -19.92 20.42 -19.11
C GLU A 88 -18.45 20.15 -18.80
N MET A 89 -17.75 21.15 -18.25
CA MET A 89 -16.37 21.01 -17.79
C MET A 89 -16.26 20.02 -16.63
N ALA A 90 -17.17 20.07 -15.65
CA ALA A 90 -17.21 19.10 -14.57
C ALA A 90 -17.46 17.69 -15.11
N ARG A 91 -18.37 17.53 -16.07
CA ARG A 91 -18.65 16.24 -16.72
C ARG A 91 -17.44 15.70 -17.47
N LEU A 92 -16.76 16.54 -18.26
CA LEU A 92 -15.51 16.17 -18.94
C LEU A 92 -14.44 15.79 -17.93
N GLY A 93 -14.30 16.57 -16.86
CA GLY A 93 -13.36 16.30 -15.78
C GLY A 93 -13.57 14.92 -15.17
N ILE A 94 -14.82 14.57 -14.83
CA ILE A 94 -15.19 13.26 -14.31
C ILE A 94 -14.82 12.13 -15.30
N HIS A 95 -15.14 12.29 -16.59
CA HIS A 95 -14.83 11.24 -17.59
C HIS A 95 -13.32 11.07 -17.79
N LEU A 96 -12.55 12.16 -17.76
CA LEU A 96 -11.10 12.11 -17.84
C LEU A 96 -10.49 11.47 -16.60
N LEU A 97 -10.98 11.76 -15.39
CA LEU A 97 -10.53 11.08 -14.16
C LEU A 97 -10.78 9.57 -14.21
N LEU A 98 -11.96 9.14 -14.68
CA LEU A 98 -12.23 7.72 -14.89
C LEU A 98 -11.24 7.10 -15.88
N LEU A 99 -10.96 7.81 -16.99
CA LEU A 99 -10.02 7.37 -18.00
C LEU A 99 -8.60 7.24 -17.43
N PHE A 100 -8.18 8.18 -16.59
CA PHE A 100 -6.88 8.11 -15.91
C PHE A 100 -6.81 6.87 -15.03
N GLY A 101 -7.87 6.61 -14.27
CA GLY A 101 -7.95 5.41 -13.45
C GLY A 101 -7.89 4.09 -14.24
N GLU A 102 -8.42 4.03 -15.47
CA GLU A 102 -8.34 2.83 -16.30
C GLU A 102 -6.96 2.64 -16.97
N HIS A 103 -6.16 3.70 -17.11
CA HIS A 103 -4.96 3.72 -17.95
C HIS A 103 -3.71 4.32 -17.29
N SER A 104 -3.72 4.54 -15.98
CA SER A 104 -2.57 5.09 -15.22
C SER A 104 -1.44 4.07 -15.04
N GLU A 105 -1.79 2.78 -15.06
CA GLU A 105 -0.89 1.65 -14.92
C GLU A 105 -1.11 0.62 -16.04
N GLU A 106 -0.08 -0.17 -16.32
CA GLU A 106 -0.15 -1.23 -17.32
C GLU A 106 -1.08 -2.36 -16.85
N ASN A 107 -2.04 -2.72 -17.69
CA ASN A 107 -3.09 -3.69 -17.43
C ASN A 107 -3.35 -4.53 -18.68
N ILE A 108 -4.07 -5.64 -18.51
CA ILE A 108 -4.39 -6.58 -19.60
C ILE A 108 -5.13 -5.93 -20.78
N TRP A 109 -5.89 -4.85 -20.55
CA TRP A 109 -6.65 -4.13 -21.60
C TRP A 109 -5.87 -2.97 -22.22
N ASN A 110 -4.67 -2.66 -21.75
CA ASN A 110 -3.91 -1.50 -22.22
C ASN A 110 -2.44 -1.86 -22.53
N THR A 111 -1.64 -0.84 -22.88
CA THR A 111 -0.23 -0.95 -23.29
C THR A 111 0.64 0.08 -22.59
N ALA A 112 1.95 -0.15 -22.53
CA ALA A 112 2.90 0.86 -22.05
C ALA A 112 2.78 2.21 -22.80
N GLU A 113 2.44 2.20 -24.11
CA GLU A 113 2.20 3.42 -24.89
C GLU A 113 0.96 4.18 -24.41
N SER A 114 -0.17 3.50 -24.16
CA SER A 114 -1.36 4.14 -23.61
C SER A 114 -1.12 4.75 -22.22
N VAL A 115 -0.33 4.09 -21.38
CA VAL A 115 0.05 4.61 -20.06
C VAL A 115 0.86 5.89 -20.22
N PHE A 116 1.83 5.91 -21.15
CA PHE A 116 2.60 7.10 -21.47
C PHE A 116 1.73 8.25 -21.97
N ILE A 117 0.81 7.99 -22.91
CA ILE A 117 -0.12 9.01 -23.43
C ILE A 117 -1.01 9.54 -22.30
N THR A 118 -1.52 8.67 -21.43
CA THR A 118 -2.38 9.06 -20.30
C THR A 118 -1.66 10.00 -19.33
N LYS A 119 -0.38 9.74 -19.02
CA LYS A 119 0.44 10.66 -18.21
C LYS A 119 0.56 12.05 -18.83
N GLN A 120 0.65 12.13 -20.17
CA GLN A 120 0.64 13.43 -20.86
C GLN A 120 -0.72 14.12 -20.81
N ILE A 121 -1.81 13.35 -20.92
CA ILE A 121 -3.17 13.86 -20.78
C ILE A 121 -3.40 14.43 -19.37
N ILE A 122 -2.90 13.78 -18.31
CA ILE A 122 -2.96 14.30 -16.94
C ILE A 122 -2.30 15.68 -16.82
N ASN A 123 -1.13 15.88 -17.44
CA ASN A 123 -0.46 17.19 -17.44
C ASN A 123 -1.29 18.27 -18.15
N LEU A 124 -1.95 17.91 -19.26
CA LEU A 124 -2.85 18.82 -19.99
C LEU A 124 -4.12 19.11 -19.19
N PHE A 125 -4.66 18.11 -18.49
CA PHE A 125 -5.79 18.23 -17.60
C PHE A 125 -5.52 19.28 -16.51
N CYS A 126 -4.39 19.17 -15.80
CA CYS A 126 -4.03 20.13 -14.75
C CYS A 126 -3.96 21.57 -15.29
N LYS A 127 -3.39 21.76 -16.49
CA LYS A 127 -3.34 23.07 -17.16
C LYS A 127 -4.71 23.60 -17.60
N LEU A 128 -5.61 22.70 -18.01
CA LEU A 128 -6.96 23.03 -18.47
C LEU A 128 -7.84 23.46 -17.30
N PHE A 129 -7.85 22.68 -16.22
CA PHE A 129 -8.66 22.90 -15.02
C PHE A 129 -8.00 23.81 -13.98
N GLU A 130 -6.76 24.22 -14.22
CA GLU A 130 -5.99 25.13 -13.36
C GLU A 130 -5.76 24.60 -11.95
N CYS A 131 -5.66 23.28 -11.84
CA CYS A 131 -5.21 22.60 -10.65
C CYS A 131 -3.71 22.26 -10.75
N GLN A 132 -3.04 22.24 -9.62
CA GLN A 132 -1.64 21.85 -9.47
C GLN A 132 -1.48 20.33 -9.52
N SER A 133 -2.52 19.59 -9.11
CA SER A 133 -2.51 18.13 -9.03
C SER A 133 -3.91 17.55 -9.20
N ILE A 134 -3.99 16.23 -9.46
CA ILE A 134 -5.23 15.46 -9.43
C ILE A 134 -5.88 15.46 -8.04
N PRO A 135 -5.14 15.22 -6.93
CA PRO A 135 -5.70 15.30 -5.58
C PRO A 135 -6.43 16.62 -5.31
N GLN A 136 -5.83 17.76 -5.70
CA GLN A 136 -6.46 19.07 -5.54
C GLN A 136 -7.80 19.18 -6.29
N PHE A 137 -7.88 18.61 -7.49
CA PHE A 137 -9.12 18.60 -8.27
C PHE A 137 -10.18 17.69 -7.66
N LEU A 138 -9.79 16.50 -7.16
CA LEU A 138 -10.68 15.57 -6.49
C LEU A 138 -11.30 16.16 -5.20
N SER A 139 -10.56 17.02 -4.51
CA SER A 139 -11.03 17.80 -3.35
C SER A 139 -12.06 18.89 -3.72
N GLY A 140 -12.37 19.09 -5.00
CA GLY A 140 -13.40 20.00 -5.47
C GLY A 140 -14.81 19.58 -5.03
N HIS A 141 -15.70 20.57 -4.88
CA HIS A 141 -17.08 20.36 -4.45
C HIS A 141 -17.80 19.33 -5.34
N GLU A 142 -18.37 18.28 -4.71
CA GLU A 142 -19.11 17.17 -5.36
C GLU A 142 -18.34 16.36 -6.41
N ILE A 143 -17.06 16.64 -6.69
CA ILE A 143 -16.29 15.95 -7.73
C ILE A 143 -16.15 14.46 -7.40
N LEU A 144 -15.62 14.14 -6.22
CA LEU A 144 -15.45 12.76 -5.78
C LEU A 144 -16.80 12.02 -5.69
N SER A 145 -17.83 12.66 -5.13
CA SER A 145 -19.18 12.10 -5.04
C SER A 145 -19.72 11.72 -6.43
N ASN A 146 -19.66 12.65 -7.39
CA ASN A 146 -20.15 12.41 -8.76
C ASN A 146 -19.32 11.35 -9.50
N LEU A 147 -18.02 11.29 -9.24
CA LEU A 147 -17.12 10.27 -9.77
C LEU A 147 -17.50 8.87 -9.27
N LEU A 148 -17.68 8.72 -7.95
CA LEU A 148 -18.11 7.47 -7.32
C LEU A 148 -19.50 7.05 -7.78
N LEU A 149 -20.45 7.99 -7.90
CA LEU A 149 -21.78 7.72 -8.43
C LEU A 149 -21.75 7.22 -9.89
N THR A 150 -20.88 7.81 -10.72
CA THR A 150 -20.71 7.39 -12.12
C THR A 150 -20.11 5.98 -12.21
N LEU A 151 -19.20 5.62 -11.30
CA LEU A 151 -18.53 4.34 -11.28
C LEU A 151 -19.38 3.22 -10.66
N ARG A 152 -20.27 3.56 -9.71
CA ARG A 152 -21.06 2.64 -8.90
C ARG A 152 -21.77 1.52 -9.70
N PRO A 153 -22.47 1.78 -10.83
CA PRO A 153 -23.16 0.73 -11.56
C PRO A 153 -22.23 -0.37 -12.10
N LYS A 154 -20.94 -0.07 -12.30
CA LYS A 154 -19.94 -1.05 -12.72
C LYS A 154 -19.37 -1.84 -11.55
N LEU A 155 -19.43 -1.32 -10.32
CA LEU A 155 -18.81 -1.88 -9.12
C LEU A 155 -19.78 -2.63 -8.19
N LEU A 156 -21.01 -2.87 -8.62
CA LEU A 156 -21.97 -3.66 -7.84
C LEU A 156 -21.53 -5.13 -7.76
N LYS A 157 -22.04 -5.85 -6.75
CA LYS A 157 -21.75 -7.27 -6.48
C LYS A 157 -21.78 -8.15 -7.72
N ASP A 158 -22.74 -7.94 -8.61
CA ASP A 158 -22.97 -8.79 -9.78
C ASP A 158 -22.29 -8.26 -11.06
N THR A 159 -21.71 -7.06 -11.03
CA THR A 159 -21.18 -6.39 -12.24
C THR A 159 -19.67 -6.23 -12.22
N TRP A 160 -19.04 -6.07 -11.05
CA TRP A 160 -17.63 -5.66 -10.94
C TRP A 160 -16.65 -6.59 -11.67
N LYS A 161 -16.91 -7.91 -11.65
CA LYS A 161 -16.10 -8.92 -12.37
C LYS A 161 -16.16 -8.81 -13.89
N THR A 162 -17.13 -8.06 -14.43
CA THR A 162 -17.26 -7.79 -15.86
C THR A 162 -16.62 -6.47 -16.27
N TYR A 163 -16.18 -5.66 -15.30
CA TYR A 163 -15.53 -4.36 -15.50
C TYR A 163 -14.21 -4.27 -14.73
N PRO A 164 -13.18 -5.04 -15.11
CA PRO A 164 -11.90 -4.99 -14.41
C PRO A 164 -11.23 -3.60 -14.50
N SER A 165 -11.49 -2.84 -15.57
CA SER A 165 -11.04 -1.45 -15.68
C SER A 165 -11.70 -0.52 -14.66
N ALA A 166 -12.97 -0.74 -14.32
CA ALA A 166 -13.65 0.04 -13.30
C ALA A 166 -13.06 -0.23 -11.90
N VAL A 167 -12.60 -1.46 -11.63
CA VAL A 167 -11.88 -1.80 -10.40
C VAL A 167 -10.53 -1.08 -10.36
N ALA A 168 -9.80 -1.04 -11.48
CA ALA A 168 -8.57 -0.25 -11.58
C ALA A 168 -8.83 1.24 -11.35
N SER A 169 -9.88 1.81 -11.95
CA SER A 169 -10.27 3.20 -11.70
C SER A 169 -10.60 3.46 -10.24
N TYR A 170 -11.36 2.56 -9.61
CA TYR A 170 -11.68 2.66 -8.19
C TYR A 170 -10.41 2.69 -7.33
N ARG A 171 -9.51 1.72 -7.52
CA ARG A 171 -8.22 1.65 -6.84
C ARG A 171 -7.41 2.94 -7.00
N TRP A 172 -7.29 3.44 -8.24
CA TRP A 172 -6.55 4.66 -8.55
C TRP A 172 -7.16 5.89 -7.87
N ILE A 173 -8.48 6.06 -7.91
CA ILE A 173 -9.17 7.18 -7.24
C ILE A 173 -8.88 7.19 -5.73
N LEU A 174 -8.87 6.02 -5.09
CA LEU A 174 -8.58 5.89 -3.67
C LEU A 174 -7.13 6.25 -3.33
N GLN A 175 -6.19 6.01 -4.24
CA GLN A 175 -4.77 6.36 -4.07
C GLN A 175 -4.51 7.87 -4.28
N GLU A 176 -5.24 8.52 -5.20
CA GLU A 176 -5.08 9.93 -5.52
C GLU A 176 -5.83 10.88 -4.58
N ALA A 177 -6.82 10.39 -3.83
CA ALA A 177 -7.61 11.21 -2.94
C ALA A 177 -6.78 11.80 -1.78
N GLU A 178 -6.96 13.09 -1.45
CA GLU A 178 -6.27 13.70 -0.31
C GLU A 178 -6.86 13.24 1.03
N LYS A 179 -6.01 12.91 2.00
CA LYS A 179 -6.49 12.61 3.36
C LYS A 179 -7.12 13.87 3.96
N PRO A 180 -8.33 13.79 4.57
CA PRO A 180 -9.09 12.59 4.90
C PRO A 180 -10.40 12.41 4.07
N ILE A 181 -10.45 12.85 2.81
CA ILE A 181 -11.71 13.02 2.05
C ILE A 181 -12.54 11.73 1.89
N LEU A 182 -11.89 10.57 1.73
CA LEU A 182 -12.59 9.28 1.59
C LEU A 182 -13.44 8.92 2.81
N PHE A 183 -13.13 9.43 4.01
CA PHE A 183 -13.94 9.15 5.20
C PHE A 183 -15.37 9.70 5.05
N ASP A 184 -15.52 10.88 4.44
CA ASP A 184 -16.82 11.51 4.24
C ASP A 184 -17.67 10.72 3.22
N HIS A 185 -17.01 9.88 2.41
CA HIS A 185 -17.60 8.99 1.41
C HIS A 185 -17.46 7.50 1.78
N ILE A 186 -17.20 7.16 3.05
CA ILE A 186 -16.91 5.77 3.47
C ILE A 186 -18.02 4.80 3.08
N LYS A 187 -19.28 5.27 3.07
CA LYS A 187 -20.46 4.47 2.70
C LYS A 187 -20.46 4.06 1.23
N ASP A 188 -19.78 4.83 0.39
CA ASP A 188 -19.74 4.63 -1.06
C ASP A 188 -18.48 3.89 -1.49
N VAL A 189 -17.36 4.06 -0.78
CA VAL A 189 -16.09 3.40 -1.13
C VAL A 189 -15.95 2.03 -0.47
N LEU A 190 -16.32 1.87 0.81
CA LEU A 190 -16.09 0.63 1.56
C LEU A 190 -16.74 -0.62 0.94
N PRO A 191 -17.99 -0.59 0.43
CA PRO A 191 -18.62 -1.79 -0.10
C PRO A 191 -17.82 -2.48 -1.20
N THR A 192 -17.22 -1.72 -2.13
CA THR A 192 -16.41 -2.27 -3.22
C THR A 192 -15.12 -2.91 -2.68
N ALA A 193 -14.43 -2.28 -1.72
CA ALA A 193 -13.25 -2.87 -1.09
C ALA A 193 -13.58 -4.23 -0.44
N LEU A 194 -14.70 -4.32 0.29
CA LEU A 194 -15.12 -5.56 0.93
C LEU A 194 -15.51 -6.65 -0.08
N LEU A 195 -16.14 -6.29 -1.20
CA LEU A 195 -16.44 -7.24 -2.29
C LEU A 195 -15.18 -7.85 -2.89
N LEU A 196 -14.11 -7.06 -3.01
CA LEU A 196 -12.82 -7.51 -3.53
C LEU A 196 -12.10 -8.43 -2.52
N LEU A 197 -12.20 -8.13 -1.22
CA LEU A 197 -11.63 -8.98 -0.15
C LEU A 197 -12.29 -10.36 -0.06
N ASP A 198 -13.58 -10.45 -0.38
CA ASP A 198 -14.36 -11.69 -0.35
C ASP A 198 -14.20 -12.53 -1.63
N ASP A 199 -13.38 -12.07 -2.59
CA ASP A 199 -13.23 -12.77 -3.86
C ASP A 199 -12.33 -14.01 -3.75
N TYR A 200 -12.59 -14.98 -4.63
CA TYR A 200 -11.77 -16.19 -4.72
C TYR A 200 -10.42 -15.93 -5.43
N TYR A 201 -10.33 -14.94 -6.33
CA TYR A 201 -9.09 -14.67 -7.06
C TYR A 201 -8.15 -13.79 -6.27
N PRO A 202 -6.90 -14.22 -6.04
CA PRO A 202 -5.98 -13.50 -5.17
C PRO A 202 -5.62 -12.08 -5.60
N ASP A 203 -5.55 -11.81 -6.91
CA ASP A 203 -5.21 -10.47 -7.40
C ASP A 203 -6.30 -9.45 -7.02
N ASN A 204 -7.57 -9.88 -6.99
CA ASN A 204 -8.67 -9.04 -6.54
C ASN A 204 -8.58 -8.79 -5.02
N VAL A 205 -8.24 -9.81 -4.24
CA VAL A 205 -8.07 -9.69 -2.79
C VAL A 205 -6.94 -8.72 -2.44
N VAL A 206 -5.82 -8.77 -3.16
CA VAL A 206 -4.70 -7.82 -2.98
C VAL A 206 -5.16 -6.39 -3.26
N ILE A 207 -5.87 -6.14 -4.36
CA ILE A 207 -6.47 -4.82 -4.64
C ILE A 207 -7.43 -4.41 -3.52
N GLY A 208 -8.24 -5.34 -3.02
CA GLY A 208 -9.14 -5.12 -1.89
C GLY A 208 -8.41 -4.68 -0.63
N LEU A 209 -7.27 -5.32 -0.30
CA LEU A 209 -6.42 -4.97 0.84
C LEU A 209 -5.81 -3.57 0.68
N GLU A 210 -5.28 -3.26 -0.50
CA GLU A 210 -4.72 -1.92 -0.80
C GLU A 210 -5.78 -0.82 -0.67
N CYS A 211 -6.98 -1.05 -1.21
CA CYS A 211 -8.09 -0.11 -1.10
C CYS A 211 -8.57 0.04 0.34
N THR A 212 -8.66 -1.07 1.07
CA THR A 212 -9.02 -1.09 2.50
C THR A 212 -8.03 -0.30 3.34
N TYR A 213 -6.73 -0.47 3.06
CA TYR A 213 -5.68 0.30 3.71
C TYR A 213 -5.88 1.81 3.49
N GLN A 214 -6.12 2.27 2.25
CA GLN A 214 -6.39 3.69 2.00
C GLN A 214 -7.62 4.20 2.77
N ILE A 215 -8.70 3.42 2.81
CA ILE A 215 -9.90 3.79 3.58
C ILE A 215 -9.58 3.92 5.07
N ILE A 216 -8.84 2.97 5.66
CA ILE A 216 -8.40 3.04 7.06
C ILE A 216 -7.55 4.30 7.29
N GLN A 217 -6.63 4.61 6.38
CA GLN A 217 -5.74 5.76 6.47
C GLN A 217 -6.48 7.10 6.43
N HIS A 218 -7.53 7.24 5.63
CA HIS A 218 -8.39 8.44 5.62
C HIS A 218 -9.29 8.53 6.86
N SER A 219 -9.52 7.39 7.52
CA SER A 219 -10.35 7.27 8.72
C SER A 219 -9.53 7.26 10.02
N HIS A 220 -8.20 7.37 9.91
CA HIS A 220 -7.27 7.20 11.02
C HIS A 220 -7.58 8.17 12.16
N MET A 221 -7.68 7.65 13.38
CA MET A 221 -7.99 8.41 14.60
C MET A 221 -9.31 9.20 14.57
N LYS A 222 -10.21 8.96 13.61
CA LYS A 222 -11.54 9.59 13.61
C LYS A 222 -12.52 8.79 14.48
N LYS A 223 -13.06 9.42 15.53
CA LYS A 223 -14.05 8.78 16.40
C LYS A 223 -15.28 8.25 15.65
N GLY A 224 -15.77 9.00 14.67
CA GLY A 224 -16.91 8.60 13.83
C GLY A 224 -16.71 7.27 13.09
N PHE A 225 -15.46 6.88 12.80
CA PHE A 225 -15.13 5.59 12.19
C PHE A 225 -15.46 4.40 13.11
N ILE A 226 -15.28 4.60 14.43
CA ILE A 226 -15.66 3.64 15.48
C ILE A 226 -17.16 3.70 15.72
N ASP A 227 -17.72 4.90 15.94
CA ASP A 227 -19.13 5.10 16.30
C ASP A 227 -20.10 4.57 15.23
N CYS A 228 -19.72 4.64 13.95
CA CYS A 228 -20.53 4.12 12.84
C CYS A 228 -20.39 2.60 12.64
N GLY A 229 -19.51 1.93 13.39
CA GLY A 229 -19.26 0.48 13.29
C GLY A 229 -18.41 0.04 12.10
N TYR A 230 -17.95 0.95 11.24
CA TYR A 230 -17.14 0.60 10.06
C TYR A 230 -15.83 -0.07 10.44
N ALA A 231 -15.16 0.41 11.49
CA ALA A 231 -13.95 -0.22 11.99
C ALA A 231 -14.17 -1.70 12.35
N LYS A 232 -15.29 -2.02 13.01
CA LYS A 232 -15.65 -3.40 13.37
C LYS A 232 -15.93 -4.27 12.15
N VAL A 233 -16.61 -3.74 11.14
CA VAL A 233 -16.89 -4.45 9.89
C VAL A 233 -15.59 -4.78 9.15
N ILE A 234 -14.67 -3.81 9.04
CA ILE A 234 -13.38 -4.03 8.40
C ILE A 234 -12.55 -5.04 9.19
N TYR A 235 -12.51 -4.92 10.52
CA TYR A 235 -11.79 -5.86 11.37
C TYR A 235 -12.27 -7.29 11.14
N HIS A 236 -13.59 -7.52 11.12
CA HIS A 236 -14.15 -8.84 10.89
C HIS A 236 -13.79 -9.41 9.50
N ALA A 237 -13.81 -8.57 8.45
CA ALA A 237 -13.39 -9.00 7.11
C ALA A 237 -11.91 -9.40 7.07
N LEU A 238 -11.03 -8.63 7.71
CA LEU A 238 -9.60 -8.94 7.82
C LEU A 238 -9.37 -10.21 8.66
N GLU A 239 -10.08 -10.37 9.77
CA GLU A 239 -10.01 -11.56 10.63
C GLU A 239 -10.42 -12.85 9.87
N MET A 240 -11.42 -12.77 8.99
CA MET A 240 -11.78 -13.91 8.16
C MET A 240 -10.69 -14.22 7.13
N LEU A 241 -10.07 -13.19 6.55
CA LEU A 241 -9.00 -13.35 5.57
C LEU A 241 -7.68 -13.86 6.18
N SER A 242 -7.41 -13.56 7.46
CA SER A 242 -6.20 -14.05 8.16
C SER A 242 -6.13 -15.57 8.29
N ARG A 243 -7.26 -16.26 8.14
CA ARG A 243 -7.35 -17.73 8.13
C ARG A 243 -6.86 -18.35 6.81
N GLN A 244 -6.73 -17.54 5.76
CA GLN A 244 -6.25 -18.00 4.46
C GLN A 244 -4.72 -17.93 4.41
N LYS A 245 -4.08 -19.05 4.03
CA LYS A 245 -2.62 -19.17 3.91
C LYS A 245 -2.12 -18.80 2.52
N GLU A 246 -2.35 -17.57 2.09
CA GLU A 246 -1.84 -17.03 0.82
C GLU A 246 -0.84 -15.89 1.08
N VAL A 247 0.40 -16.11 0.63
CA VAL A 247 1.57 -15.27 0.92
C VAL A 247 1.32 -13.81 0.53
N ARG A 248 0.67 -13.58 -0.62
CA ARG A 248 0.40 -12.24 -1.14
C ARG A 248 -0.48 -11.40 -0.21
N TYR A 249 -1.28 -12.03 0.65
CA TYR A 249 -2.20 -11.32 1.53
C TYR A 249 -1.54 -10.91 2.84
N ILE A 250 -0.62 -11.72 3.36
CA ILE A 250 -0.16 -11.65 4.76
C ILE A 250 0.34 -10.24 5.12
N VAL A 251 1.31 -9.71 4.38
CA VAL A 251 1.88 -8.39 4.71
C VAL A 251 0.84 -7.26 4.56
N PRO A 252 0.10 -7.12 3.44
CA PRO A 252 -0.95 -6.10 3.34
C PRO A 252 -2.07 -6.26 4.38
N LEU A 253 -2.46 -7.48 4.72
CA LEU A 253 -3.48 -7.80 5.72
C LEU A 253 -3.07 -7.31 7.11
N TYR A 254 -1.89 -7.69 7.60
CA TYR A 254 -1.44 -7.28 8.92
C TYR A 254 -1.11 -5.78 8.98
N THR A 255 -0.71 -5.18 7.85
CA THR A 255 -0.61 -3.72 7.71
C THR A 255 -1.97 -3.05 7.95
N CYS A 256 -3.04 -3.57 7.34
CA CYS A 256 -4.40 -3.07 7.57
C CYS A 256 -4.83 -3.27 9.03
N MET A 257 -4.62 -4.46 9.59
CA MET A 257 -4.98 -4.77 10.98
C MET A 257 -4.28 -3.85 11.97
N ALA A 258 -2.96 -3.67 11.85
CA ALA A 258 -2.19 -2.81 12.74
C ALA A 258 -2.70 -1.36 12.72
N SER A 259 -2.96 -0.82 11.52
CA SER A 259 -3.46 0.54 11.35
C SER A 259 -4.89 0.73 11.90
N LEU A 260 -5.75 -0.28 11.72
CA LEU A 260 -7.11 -0.29 12.23
C LEU A 260 -7.13 -0.38 13.75
N LEU A 261 -6.38 -1.32 14.32
CA LEU A 261 -6.24 -1.53 15.77
C LEU A 261 -5.78 -0.26 16.45
N ALA A 262 -4.78 0.46 15.90
CA ALA A 262 -4.33 1.72 16.47
C ALA A 262 -5.46 2.75 16.63
N THR A 263 -6.39 2.81 15.66
CA THR A 263 -7.54 3.72 15.74
C THR A 263 -8.60 3.24 16.74
N MET A 264 -8.84 1.93 16.79
CA MET A 264 -9.77 1.33 17.75
C MET A 264 -9.29 1.53 19.20
N GLU A 265 -8.02 1.25 19.45
CA GLU A 265 -7.39 1.37 20.77
C GLU A 265 -7.36 2.82 21.26
N HIS A 266 -7.12 3.77 20.36
CA HIS A 266 -7.11 5.19 20.72
C HIS A 266 -8.45 5.69 21.27
N TRP A 267 -9.57 5.17 20.76
CA TRP A 267 -10.91 5.59 21.16
C TRP A 267 -11.59 4.69 22.18
N ASP A 268 -10.94 3.61 22.58
CA ASP A 268 -11.48 2.70 23.58
C ASP A 268 -11.06 3.12 25.00
N ASN A 269 -11.95 3.91 25.62
CA ASN A 269 -11.78 4.40 26.99
C ASN A 269 -11.90 3.30 28.06
N THR A 270 -12.22 2.06 27.67
CA THR A 270 -12.38 0.92 28.57
C THR A 270 -11.18 -0.03 28.54
N ILE A 271 -10.21 0.20 27.66
CA ILE A 271 -9.03 -0.67 27.57
C ILE A 271 -8.23 -0.62 28.87
N ASN A 272 -8.21 -1.76 29.55
CA ASN A 272 -7.18 -2.08 30.51
C ASN A 272 -6.02 -2.77 29.79
N LEU A 273 -4.91 -2.06 29.60
CA LEU A 273 -3.73 -2.56 28.87
C LEU A 273 -3.04 -3.75 29.55
N LEU A 274 -3.38 -4.03 30.80
CA LEU A 274 -2.94 -5.22 31.52
C LEU A 274 -3.80 -6.44 31.18
N GLU A 275 -5.03 -6.25 30.73
CA GLU A 275 -5.95 -7.32 30.31
C GLU A 275 -5.76 -7.67 28.85
N TRP A 276 -6.22 -8.86 28.45
CA TRP A 276 -6.11 -9.36 27.09
C TRP A 276 -6.92 -8.51 26.11
N THR A 277 -6.28 -8.05 25.04
CA THR A 277 -6.86 -7.13 24.04
C THR A 277 -7.02 -7.79 22.68
N THR A 278 -7.76 -7.16 21.77
CA THR A 278 -7.87 -7.59 20.37
C THR A 278 -6.50 -7.66 19.67
N ARG A 279 -5.57 -6.77 20.03
CA ARG A 279 -4.19 -6.86 19.52
C ARG A 279 -3.46 -8.10 20.03
N ASP A 280 -3.74 -8.51 21.26
CA ASP A 280 -3.19 -9.75 21.81
C ASP A 280 -3.71 -10.97 21.02
N ASP A 281 -4.99 -10.99 20.62
CA ASP A 281 -5.52 -12.05 19.73
C ASP A 281 -4.76 -12.11 18.39
N VAL A 282 -4.56 -10.96 17.75
CA VAL A 282 -3.85 -10.86 16.47
C VAL A 282 -2.37 -11.26 16.61
N LEU A 283 -1.69 -10.83 17.69
CA LEU A 283 -0.31 -11.20 17.97
C LEU A 283 -0.17 -12.69 18.25
N SER A 284 -1.09 -13.29 19.00
CA SER A 284 -1.11 -14.73 19.27
C SER A 284 -1.12 -15.52 17.97
N ILE A 285 -2.08 -15.20 17.08
CA ILE A 285 -2.23 -15.88 15.80
C ILE A 285 -0.98 -15.68 14.93
N LEU A 286 -0.42 -14.47 14.90
CA LEU A 286 0.76 -14.21 14.08
C LEU A 286 1.99 -14.97 14.59
N ILE A 287 2.24 -14.95 15.90
CA ILE A 287 3.36 -15.64 16.54
C ILE A 287 3.26 -17.15 16.33
N ASP A 288 2.08 -17.74 16.56
CA ASP A 288 1.84 -19.17 16.31
C ASP A 288 2.11 -19.53 14.85
N ASN A 289 1.68 -18.67 13.91
CA ASN A 289 1.97 -18.87 12.49
C ASN A 289 3.47 -18.77 12.19
N ILE A 290 4.24 -17.89 12.84
CA ILE A 290 5.70 -17.82 12.63
C ILE A 290 6.38 -19.10 13.15
N GLU A 291 6.00 -19.57 14.34
CA GLU A 291 6.62 -20.73 15.00
C GLU A 291 6.36 -22.04 14.24
N PHE A 292 5.12 -22.27 13.80
CA PHE A 292 4.72 -23.58 13.28
C PHE A 292 4.66 -23.67 11.75
N GLU A 293 4.72 -22.55 11.03
CA GLU A 293 4.64 -22.56 9.56
C GLU A 293 5.89 -23.18 8.94
N GLN A 294 5.71 -24.11 8.01
CA GLN A 294 6.80 -24.82 7.32
C GLN A 294 7.13 -24.21 5.96
N ASN A 295 6.17 -23.49 5.36
CA ASN A 295 6.40 -22.79 4.11
C ASN A 295 7.25 -21.53 4.36
N ILE A 296 8.45 -21.49 3.78
CA ILE A 296 9.43 -20.40 3.97
C ILE A 296 8.86 -19.05 3.51
N GLU A 297 8.10 -19.00 2.41
CA GLU A 297 7.52 -17.74 1.92
C GLU A 297 6.44 -17.21 2.87
N LEU A 298 5.62 -18.09 3.45
CA LEU A 298 4.63 -17.69 4.47
C LEU A 298 5.33 -17.26 5.76
N ARG A 299 6.34 -18.00 6.22
CA ARG A 299 7.12 -17.65 7.41
C ARG A 299 7.80 -16.28 7.25
N HIS A 300 8.42 -16.03 6.09
CA HIS A 300 8.96 -14.73 5.72
C HIS A 300 7.90 -13.62 5.80
N ALA A 301 6.73 -13.85 5.20
CA ALA A 301 5.66 -12.85 5.18
C ALA A 301 5.08 -12.56 6.58
N TYR A 302 4.93 -13.59 7.42
CA TYR A 302 4.50 -13.43 8.82
C TYR A 302 5.56 -12.67 9.64
N MET A 303 6.83 -13.05 9.53
CA MET A 303 7.93 -12.35 10.20
C MET A 303 8.01 -10.87 9.76
N SER A 304 7.83 -10.60 8.46
CA SER A 304 7.81 -9.23 7.92
C SER A 304 6.64 -8.39 8.44
N SER A 305 5.56 -9.04 8.89
CA SER A 305 4.37 -8.38 9.42
C SER A 305 4.48 -8.05 10.91
N LEU A 306 5.28 -8.83 11.65
CA LEU A 306 5.44 -8.71 13.10
C LEU A 306 5.80 -7.31 13.61
N PRO A 307 6.75 -6.56 13.00
CA PRO A 307 7.14 -5.24 13.50
C PRO A 307 5.97 -4.25 13.63
N GLN A 308 4.99 -4.35 12.73
CA GLN A 308 3.88 -3.39 12.65
C GLN A 308 2.87 -3.54 13.80
N LEU A 309 2.85 -4.72 14.43
CA LEU A 309 1.92 -5.03 15.53
C LEU A 309 2.53 -4.80 16.91
N ILE A 310 3.86 -4.71 16.99
CA ILE A 310 4.58 -4.43 18.23
C ILE A 310 4.42 -2.95 18.58
N THR A 311 3.91 -2.67 19.78
CA THR A 311 3.81 -1.31 20.31
C THR A 311 4.45 -1.21 21.69
N ASN A 312 4.71 0.00 22.16
CA ASN A 312 5.27 0.27 23.48
C ASN A 312 4.29 0.04 24.64
N ILE A 313 3.01 -0.26 24.35
CA ILE A 313 1.95 -0.36 25.34
C ILE A 313 1.19 -1.70 25.14
N GLY A 314 0.94 -2.44 26.22
CA GLY A 314 0.18 -3.71 26.18
C GLY A 314 0.97 -4.93 25.67
N CYS A 315 1.92 -4.73 24.75
CA CYS A 315 2.67 -5.83 24.14
C CYS A 315 3.76 -6.47 25.02
N ALA A 316 4.00 -5.99 26.25
CA ALA A 316 5.04 -6.53 27.14
C ALA A 316 4.78 -7.99 27.57
N LYS A 317 3.52 -8.43 27.54
CA LYS A 317 3.12 -9.83 27.82
C LYS A 317 3.74 -10.81 26.82
N TRP A 318 4.08 -10.32 25.63
CA TRP A 318 4.61 -11.11 24.53
C TRP A 318 6.14 -11.14 24.50
N CYS A 319 6.85 -10.47 25.42
CA CYS A 319 8.31 -10.41 25.39
C CYS A 319 8.96 -11.80 25.33
N GLU A 320 8.50 -12.75 26.13
CA GLU A 320 9.04 -14.12 26.13
C GLU A 320 8.81 -14.84 24.79
N ALA A 321 7.58 -14.80 24.26
CA ALA A 321 7.24 -15.42 22.99
C ALA A 321 7.97 -14.78 21.80
N LEU A 322 8.06 -13.44 21.78
CA LEU A 322 8.80 -12.70 20.76
C LEU A 322 10.29 -13.05 20.79
N VAL A 323 10.89 -13.11 21.98
CA VAL A 323 12.30 -13.52 22.13
C VAL A 323 12.50 -14.93 21.61
N ARG A 324 11.63 -15.88 21.97
CA ARG A 324 11.69 -17.25 21.45
C ARG A 324 11.67 -17.27 19.92
N VAL A 325 10.65 -16.67 19.30
CA VAL A 325 10.51 -16.59 17.83
C VAL A 325 11.74 -15.98 17.16
N LEU A 326 12.25 -14.86 17.69
CA LEU A 326 13.42 -14.19 17.12
C LEU A 326 14.67 -15.07 17.23
N THR A 327 14.90 -15.69 18.38
CA THR A 327 16.07 -16.57 18.59
C THR A 327 16.03 -17.82 17.71
N GLU A 328 14.87 -18.47 17.60
CA GLU A 328 14.68 -19.64 16.74
C GLU A 328 14.85 -19.29 15.27
N SER A 329 14.34 -18.13 14.83
CA SER A 329 14.47 -17.67 13.45
C SER A 329 15.92 -17.35 13.07
N CYS A 330 16.71 -16.79 14.00
CA CYS A 330 18.16 -16.61 13.81
C CYS A 330 18.91 -17.95 13.65
N GLY A 331 18.42 -19.03 14.27
CA GLY A 331 19.01 -20.37 14.12
C GLY A 331 18.84 -20.97 12.71
N HIS A 332 17.87 -20.49 11.93
CA HIS A 332 17.54 -20.98 10.58
C HIS A 332 18.03 -20.01 9.50
N HIS A 333 19.32 -19.66 9.50
CA HIS A 333 19.93 -18.61 8.66
C HIS A 333 20.07 -18.97 7.16
N THR A 334 19.49 -20.06 6.68
CA THR A 334 19.55 -20.46 5.27
C THR A 334 18.72 -19.57 4.35
N ASP A 335 17.65 -18.95 4.86
CA ASP A 335 16.85 -17.98 4.11
C ASP A 335 17.18 -16.54 4.55
N LEU A 336 18.01 -15.87 3.76
CA LEU A 336 18.46 -14.49 4.02
C LEU A 336 17.31 -13.48 4.06
N ARG A 337 16.20 -13.73 3.33
CA ARG A 337 15.03 -12.85 3.35
C ARG A 337 14.32 -12.88 4.71
N THR A 338 13.97 -14.06 5.20
CA THR A 338 13.40 -14.22 6.55
C THR A 338 14.36 -13.73 7.62
N LEU A 339 15.67 -13.96 7.46
CA LEU A 339 16.65 -13.46 8.41
C LEU A 339 16.65 -11.93 8.48
N LYS A 340 16.64 -11.26 7.33
CA LYS A 340 16.54 -9.79 7.28
C LYS A 340 15.28 -9.29 7.99
N ALA A 341 14.13 -9.88 7.71
CA ALA A 341 12.87 -9.55 8.38
C ALA A 341 12.93 -9.81 9.90
N THR A 342 13.62 -10.88 10.32
CA THR A 342 13.83 -11.21 11.73
C THR A 342 14.65 -10.13 12.44
N LEU A 343 15.72 -9.64 11.82
CA LEU A 343 16.55 -8.57 12.39
C LEU A 343 15.79 -7.24 12.43
N GLU A 344 14.95 -6.94 11.44
CA GLU A 344 14.06 -5.77 11.46
C GLU A 344 13.03 -5.87 12.61
N ALA A 345 12.44 -7.05 12.82
CA ALA A 345 11.54 -7.31 13.95
C ALA A 345 12.26 -7.22 15.30
N ALA A 346 13.48 -7.75 15.40
CA ALA A 346 14.32 -7.60 16.59
C ALA A 346 14.64 -6.14 16.89
N LYS A 347 14.99 -5.33 15.88
CA LYS A 347 15.26 -3.91 16.06
C LYS A 347 14.05 -3.17 16.62
N THR A 348 12.87 -3.41 16.05
CA THR A 348 11.61 -2.85 16.56
C THR A 348 11.32 -3.30 17.99
N PHE A 349 11.50 -4.58 18.29
CA PHE A 349 11.36 -5.13 19.63
C PHE A 349 12.27 -4.43 20.65
N LEU A 350 13.56 -4.30 20.33
CA LEU A 350 14.55 -3.63 21.19
C LEU A 350 14.22 -2.15 21.43
N LEU A 351 13.75 -1.44 20.40
CA LEU A 351 13.30 -0.05 20.54
C LEU A 351 12.07 0.07 21.45
N MET A 352 11.08 -0.80 21.30
CA MET A 352 9.81 -0.70 22.03
C MET A 352 9.93 -1.11 23.50
N PHE A 353 10.82 -2.05 23.84
CA PHE A 353 10.89 -2.64 25.18
C PHE A 353 12.13 -2.27 26.01
N HIS A 354 12.86 -1.21 25.64
CA HIS A 354 14.14 -0.82 26.27
C HIS A 354 14.19 -0.93 27.83
N LEU A 355 13.13 -0.60 28.57
CA LEU A 355 13.12 -0.65 30.05
C LEU A 355 12.80 -2.01 30.68
N ARG A 356 12.37 -3.02 29.91
CA ARG A 356 11.77 -4.27 30.44
C ARG A 356 12.52 -5.54 30.02
N MET A 357 13.71 -5.36 29.44
CA MET A 357 14.40 -6.39 28.66
C MET A 357 15.48 -7.19 29.42
N ALA A 358 15.87 -6.78 30.64
CA ALA A 358 17.03 -7.35 31.34
C ALA A 358 16.99 -8.89 31.48
N THR A 359 15.81 -9.49 31.69
CA THR A 359 15.63 -10.95 31.79
C THR A 359 15.65 -11.67 30.44
N HIS A 360 15.45 -10.96 29.34
CA HIS A 360 15.31 -11.50 27.98
C HIS A 360 16.51 -11.17 27.06
N CYS A 361 17.46 -10.35 27.53
CA CYS A 361 18.66 -9.99 26.78
C CYS A 361 19.60 -11.17 26.53
N ALA A 362 19.81 -12.06 27.51
CA ALA A 362 20.79 -13.14 27.39
C ALA A 362 20.50 -14.14 26.24
N PRO A 363 19.25 -14.61 26.04
CA PRO A 363 18.90 -15.44 24.87
C PRO A 363 19.15 -14.73 23.53
N LEU A 364 18.76 -13.46 23.42
CA LEU A 364 18.94 -12.68 22.19
C LEU A 364 20.42 -12.44 21.88
N TYR A 365 21.22 -12.06 22.88
CA TYR A 365 22.67 -11.99 22.72
C TYR A 365 23.22 -13.30 22.20
N THR A 366 22.91 -14.41 22.88
CA THR A 366 23.43 -15.72 22.48
C THR A 366 23.07 -16.05 21.03
N ALA A 367 21.84 -15.77 20.60
CA ALA A 367 21.41 -16.00 19.21
C ALA A 367 22.12 -15.09 18.20
N PHE A 368 22.22 -13.79 18.48
CA PHE A 368 22.85 -12.83 17.57
C PHE A 368 24.36 -13.04 17.44
N LEU A 369 25.04 -13.38 18.54
CA LEU A 369 26.47 -13.65 18.52
C LEU A 369 26.81 -14.94 17.76
N LYS A 370 25.99 -16.00 17.93
CA LYS A 370 26.11 -17.22 17.14
C LYS A 370 25.88 -16.94 15.66
N LEU A 371 24.80 -16.23 15.32
CA LEU A 371 24.50 -15.85 13.95
C LEU A 371 25.64 -15.04 13.33
N HIS A 372 26.24 -14.11 14.07
CA HIS A 372 27.38 -13.33 13.60
C HIS A 372 28.57 -14.22 13.25
N SER A 373 28.87 -15.23 14.08
CA SER A 373 29.88 -16.25 13.79
C SER A 373 29.56 -16.97 12.49
N ASP A 374 28.35 -17.52 12.39
CA ASP A 374 27.90 -18.33 11.26
C ASP A 374 28.01 -17.54 9.96
N LEU A 375 27.53 -16.28 9.95
CA LEU A 375 27.57 -15.42 8.78
C LEU A 375 28.99 -15.02 8.37
N THR A 376 29.91 -14.89 9.33
CA THR A 376 31.33 -14.58 9.04
C THR A 376 32.04 -15.77 8.38
N GLU A 377 31.65 -16.99 8.71
CA GLU A 377 32.19 -18.22 8.11
C GLU A 377 31.55 -18.53 6.74
N THR A 378 30.36 -18.01 6.45
CA THR A 378 29.68 -18.26 5.17
C THR A 378 30.22 -17.41 4.01
N PRO A 379 30.40 -18.00 2.80
CA PRO A 379 30.94 -17.31 1.63
C PRO A 379 29.97 -16.32 0.96
N VAL A 380 28.69 -16.31 1.35
CA VAL A 380 27.65 -15.40 0.82
C VAL A 380 27.38 -14.31 1.85
N PHE A 381 28.27 -13.30 1.87
CA PHE A 381 28.17 -12.18 2.78
C PHE A 381 27.19 -11.11 2.28
N ASP A 382 26.07 -10.92 2.98
CA ASP A 382 25.21 -9.75 2.80
C ASP A 382 25.58 -8.68 3.85
N ARG A 383 26.19 -7.60 3.38
CA ARG A 383 26.63 -6.48 4.24
C ARG A 383 25.47 -5.83 4.98
N ALA A 384 24.28 -5.75 4.40
CA ALA A 384 23.14 -5.11 5.04
C ALA A 384 22.59 -5.95 6.20
N ILE A 385 22.59 -7.28 6.05
CA ILE A 385 22.21 -8.21 7.13
C ILE A 385 23.22 -8.12 8.26
N MET A 386 24.52 -8.15 7.95
CA MET A 386 25.58 -8.02 8.94
C MET A 386 25.49 -6.71 9.73
N GLN A 387 25.30 -5.58 9.03
CA GLN A 387 25.15 -4.28 9.68
C GLN A 387 23.91 -4.24 10.58
N ASN A 388 22.77 -4.77 10.13
CA ASN A 388 21.55 -4.82 10.95
C ASN A 388 21.74 -5.70 12.21
N LEU A 389 22.51 -6.79 12.09
CA LEU A 389 22.84 -7.66 13.20
C LEU A 389 23.73 -6.95 14.22
N GLU A 390 24.80 -6.30 13.76
CA GLU A 390 25.70 -5.50 14.59
C GLU A 390 24.96 -4.35 15.29
N ASP A 391 24.04 -3.67 14.59
CA ASP A 391 23.14 -2.66 15.18
C ASP A 391 22.33 -3.26 16.34
N CYS A 392 21.73 -4.44 16.16
CA CYS A 392 20.94 -5.12 17.19
C CYS A 392 21.80 -5.51 18.41
N ILE A 393 23.03 -5.99 18.19
CA ILE A 393 23.99 -6.31 19.26
C ILE A 393 24.36 -5.04 20.04
N CYS A 394 24.65 -3.94 19.33
CA CYS A 394 24.96 -2.64 19.94
C CYS A 394 23.77 -2.12 20.77
N MET A 395 22.55 -2.22 20.26
CA MET A 395 21.34 -1.83 20.99
C MET A 395 21.14 -2.66 22.26
N LEU A 396 21.35 -3.98 22.20
CA LEU A 396 21.31 -4.83 23.39
C LEU A 396 22.35 -4.38 24.43
N TYR A 397 23.57 -4.02 24.00
CA TYR A 397 24.63 -3.53 24.88
C TYR A 397 24.26 -2.23 25.57
N GLN A 398 23.63 -1.31 24.84
CA GLN A 398 23.14 -0.06 25.42
C GLN A 398 22.00 -0.29 26.42
N ILE A 399 21.14 -1.29 26.18
CA ILE A 399 19.99 -1.60 27.04
C ILE A 399 20.41 -2.33 28.32
N SER A 400 21.39 -3.24 28.25
CA SER A 400 21.80 -4.06 29.38
C SER A 400 23.31 -4.39 29.36
N PRO A 401 24.18 -3.42 29.70
CA PRO A 401 25.64 -3.59 29.67
C PRO A 401 26.13 -4.75 30.54
N ASP A 402 25.56 -4.95 31.73
CA ASP A 402 25.98 -6.00 32.66
C ASP A 402 25.79 -7.40 32.08
N VAL A 403 24.62 -7.66 31.47
CA VAL A 403 24.34 -8.92 30.78
C VAL A 403 25.25 -9.07 29.56
N GLY A 404 25.49 -8.00 28.80
CA GLY A 404 26.42 -8.03 27.68
C GLY A 404 27.84 -8.42 28.10
N CYS A 405 28.36 -7.82 29.16
CA CYS A 405 29.66 -8.17 29.75
C CYS A 405 29.71 -9.62 30.23
N MET A 406 28.66 -10.11 30.90
CA MET A 406 28.59 -11.51 31.35
C MET A 406 28.58 -12.50 30.17
N VAL A 407 27.83 -12.21 29.10
CA VAL A 407 27.76 -13.07 27.91
C VAL A 407 29.06 -13.04 27.11
N MET A 408 29.72 -11.89 26.98
CA MET A 408 31.04 -11.78 26.32
C MET A 408 32.16 -12.48 27.10
N ASN A 409 32.01 -12.60 28.43
CA ASN A 409 32.92 -13.34 29.28
C ASN A 409 32.67 -14.85 29.30
N ASP A 410 31.64 -15.36 28.60
CA ASP A 410 31.47 -16.79 28.37
C ASP A 410 32.54 -17.27 27.37
N ASP A 411 33.42 -18.17 27.80
CA ASP A 411 34.56 -18.66 27.01
C ASP A 411 34.17 -19.22 25.63
N ARG A 412 32.94 -19.75 25.47
CA ARG A 412 32.43 -20.30 24.21
C ARG A 412 32.07 -19.20 23.20
N ILE A 413 31.69 -18.03 23.71
CA ILE A 413 31.33 -16.85 22.91
C ILE A 413 32.58 -16.00 22.68
N ARG A 414 33.48 -15.91 23.65
CA ARG A 414 34.74 -15.18 23.52
C ARG A 414 35.65 -15.73 22.40
N SER A 415 35.65 -17.05 22.19
CA SER A 415 36.39 -17.68 21.08
C SER A 415 35.88 -17.28 19.69
N ILE A 416 34.61 -16.87 19.57
CA ILE A 416 33.99 -16.39 18.32
C ILE A 416 34.46 -14.96 17.98
N PHE A 417 34.76 -14.15 19.01
CA PHE A 417 35.09 -12.73 18.87
C PHE A 417 36.56 -12.42 18.59
N ASN A 418 37.47 -13.30 19.02
CA ASN A 418 38.92 -13.12 18.81
C ASN A 418 39.32 -13.07 17.32
N SER A 419 38.40 -13.32 16.40
CA SER A 419 38.62 -13.29 14.95
C SER A 419 37.96 -12.13 14.18
N SER A 420 37.01 -11.34 14.74
CA SER A 420 36.07 -10.62 13.82
C SER A 420 35.40 -9.30 14.22
N LEU A 421 35.55 -8.71 15.43
CA LEU A 421 34.88 -7.41 15.72
C LEU A 421 35.79 -6.42 16.49
N PRO A 422 35.91 -5.15 16.04
CA PRO A 422 36.44 -4.08 16.87
C PRO A 422 35.33 -3.64 17.84
N VAL A 423 35.49 -3.96 19.12
CA VAL A 423 34.58 -3.54 20.19
C VAL A 423 34.67 -2.01 20.35
N VAL A 424 33.61 -1.29 19.95
CA VAL A 424 33.48 0.15 20.18
C VAL A 424 32.94 0.36 21.58
N GLY A 425 33.83 0.73 22.51
CA GLY A 425 33.45 1.16 23.85
C GLY A 425 32.70 2.50 23.83
N GLN A 426 31.75 2.66 24.75
CA GLN A 426 31.10 3.93 25.04
C GLN A 426 32.07 4.90 25.71
N ASP A 427 32.92 5.48 24.90
CA ASP A 427 33.50 6.82 24.96
C ASP A 427 34.47 6.84 23.77
N GLY A 428 34.67 8.00 23.14
CA GLY A 428 35.48 8.13 21.91
C GLY A 428 36.97 7.73 22.03
N ASP A 429 37.36 6.93 23.02
CA ASP A 429 38.66 6.32 23.16
C ASP A 429 38.54 4.78 23.04
N ILE A 430 39.15 4.27 21.98
CA ILE A 430 39.49 2.85 21.81
C ILE A 430 40.46 2.49 22.94
N LYS A 431 39.92 2.00 24.07
CA LYS A 431 40.71 1.29 25.08
C LYS A 431 40.42 -0.20 24.98
N TYR A 432 41.40 -0.89 24.40
CA TYR A 432 41.66 -2.30 24.63
C TYR A 432 41.71 -2.55 26.15
N PHE A 433 40.99 -3.57 26.63
CA PHE A 433 41.27 -4.14 27.93
C PHE A 433 41.68 -5.60 27.76
N GLU A 434 42.84 -5.89 28.34
CA GLU A 434 43.42 -7.21 28.63
C GLU A 434 42.49 -8.11 29.42
#